data_AF-A0A2A2Q842-F1
#
_entry.id   AF-A0A2A2Q842-F1
#
_cell.length_a   1.000
_cell.length_b   1.000
_cell.length_c   1.000
_cell.angle_alpha   90.00
_cell.angle_beta   90.00
_cell.angle_gamma   90.00
#
_symmetry.space_group_name_H-M   'P 1'
#
loop_
_entity.id
_entity.type
_entity.pdbx_description
1 polymer ?
#
loop_
_entity_poly.entity_id
_entity_poly.type
_entity_poly.pdbx_seq_one_letter_code
_entity_poly.pdbx_strand_id
1 'polypeptide(L)'
;VPLSLVILAATAGGVWFLTRHTPFGRYLYAIGGNEEAAALSGIAVSRVLVGAYALMGVTVALTGFMTTAYSGSSTTTVGDLMELDAIAACVIGGTALRGGRGTVGGVIFGALIMTALLNGMTLLAVSPEAKFIARGAVLTLAVWMDVKLRR
;
A
#
# COMPACT_ATOMS: atom_id res chain seq x y z
N VAL A 1 7.37 -15.57 -19.08
CA VAL A 1 7.27 -15.03 -17.69
C VAL A 1 5.94 -14.33 -17.56
N PRO A 2 5.14 -14.53 -16.50
CA PRO A 2 3.88 -13.80 -16.32
C PRO A 2 4.14 -12.28 -16.30
N LEU A 3 3.52 -11.56 -17.23
CA LEU A 3 3.73 -10.11 -17.42
C LEU A 3 3.40 -9.32 -16.14
N SER A 4 2.39 -9.78 -15.38
CA SER A 4 2.01 -9.21 -14.09
C SER A 4 3.14 -9.22 -13.06
N LEU A 5 3.95 -10.28 -13.02
CA LEU A 5 5.10 -10.37 -12.12
C LEU A 5 6.22 -9.40 -12.54
N VAL A 6 6.45 -9.25 -13.84
CA VAL A 6 7.45 -8.30 -14.37
C VAL A 6 7.07 -6.87 -14.02
N ILE A 7 5.79 -6.52 -14.19
CA ILE A 7 5.27 -5.19 -13.85
C ILE A 7 5.36 -4.95 -12.33
N LEU A 8 4.99 -5.93 -11.50
CA LEU A 8 5.15 -5.84 -10.05
C LEU A 8 6.62 -5.62 -9.67
N ALA A 9 7.54 -6.41 -10.23
CA ALA A 9 8.96 -6.28 -9.94
C ALA A 9 9.53 -4.92 -10.39
N ALA A 10 9.13 -4.43 -11.57
CA ALA A 10 9.54 -3.14 -12.08
C ALA A 10 9.02 -1.97 -11.22
N THR A 11 7.74 -2.00 -10.84
CA THR A 11 7.14 -0.96 -10.00
C THR A 11 7.69 -1.00 -8.57
N ALA A 12 7.76 -2.17 -7.94
CA ALA A 12 8.37 -2.35 -6.63
C ALA A 12 9.85 -1.93 -6.62
N GLY A 13 10.62 -2.34 -7.63
CA GLY A 13 12.02 -1.96 -7.79
C GLY A 13 12.19 -0.44 -7.96
N GLY A 14 11.34 0.18 -8.78
CA GLY A 14 11.33 1.63 -8.97
C GLY A 14 11.01 2.40 -7.68
N VAL A 15 9.96 1.98 -6.95
CA VAL A 15 9.60 2.59 -5.66
C VAL A 15 10.69 2.36 -4.62
N TRP A 16 11.28 1.17 -4.56
CA TRP A 16 12.38 0.84 -3.66
C TRP A 16 13.63 1.69 -3.95
N PHE A 17 13.99 1.85 -5.22
CA PHE A 17 15.10 2.71 -5.61
C PHE A 17 14.83 4.17 -5.25
N LEU A 18 13.62 4.66 -5.54
CA LEU A 18 13.21 6.02 -5.19
C LEU A 18 13.28 6.25 -3.67
N THR A 19 12.75 5.33 -2.88
CA THR A 19 12.71 5.47 -1.41
C THR A 19 14.08 5.30 -0.75
N ARG A 20 14.94 4.41 -1.26
CA ARG A 20 16.22 4.07 -0.62
C ARG A 20 17.41 4.89 -1.14
N HIS A 21 17.44 5.21 -2.43
CA HIS A 21 18.63 5.79 -3.07
C HIS A 21 18.48 7.27 -3.44
N THR A 22 17.26 7.83 -3.47
CA THR A 22 17.06 9.23 -3.87
C THR A 22 16.84 10.16 -2.67
N PRO A 23 17.13 11.48 -2.80
CA PRO A 23 16.81 12.46 -1.77
C PRO A 23 15.29 12.59 -1.54
N PHE A 24 14.46 12.34 -2.57
CA PHE A 24 13.00 12.34 -2.44
C PHE A 24 12.52 11.35 -1.39
N GLY A 25 13.06 10.12 -1.39
CA GLY A 25 12.76 9.11 -0.37
C GLY A 25 13.12 9.58 1.04
N ARG A 26 14.32 10.15 1.22
CA ARG A 26 14.78 10.68 2.52
C ARG A 26 13.85 11.78 3.04
N TYR A 27 13.42 12.70 2.17
CA TYR A 27 12.45 13.73 2.55
C TYR A 27 11.08 13.14 2.89
N LEU A 28 10.62 12.13 2.16
CA LEU A 28 9.35 11.45 2.45
C LEU A 28 9.35 10.80 3.84
N TYR A 29 10.42 10.09 4.21
CA TYR A 29 10.54 9.51 5.56
C TYR A 29 10.70 10.58 6.65
N ALA A 30 11.43 11.67 6.37
CA ALA A 30 11.59 12.77 7.33
C ALA A 30 10.24 13.46 7.63
N ILE A 31 9.47 13.78 6.59
CA ILE A 31 8.12 14.36 6.71
C ILE A 31 7.21 13.43 7.49
N GLY A 32 7.22 12.12 7.19
CA GLY A 32 6.41 11.14 7.92
C GLY A 32 6.84 10.93 9.38
N GLY A 33 8.07 11.28 9.75
CA GLY A 33 8.53 11.24 11.14
C GLY A 33 8.07 12.47 11.94
N ASN A 34 8.29 13.65 11.38
CA ASN A 34 7.85 14.93 11.93
C ASN A 34 7.81 15.99 10.83
N GLU A 35 6.60 16.37 10.42
CA GLU A 35 6.37 17.35 9.35
C GLU A 35 6.89 18.75 9.71
N GLU A 36 6.67 19.22 10.94
CA GLU A 36 7.14 20.54 11.39
C GLU A 36 8.67 20.61 11.40
N ALA A 37 9.33 19.57 11.90
CA ALA A 37 10.80 19.50 11.91
C ALA A 37 11.38 19.44 10.48
N ALA A 38 10.71 18.73 9.57
CA ALA A 38 11.09 18.68 8.16
C ALA A 38 10.98 20.07 7.50
N ALA A 39 9.90 20.80 7.77
CA ALA A 39 9.70 22.16 7.26
C ALA A 39 10.77 23.13 7.80
N LEU A 40 11.07 23.08 9.10
CA LEU A 40 12.13 23.88 9.72
C LEU A 40 13.53 23.55 9.19
N SER A 41 13.74 22.33 8.70
CA SER A 41 14.98 21.89 8.06
C SER A 41 15.10 22.31 6.58
N GLY A 42 14.20 23.15 6.08
CA GLY A 42 14.22 23.67 4.70
C GLY A 42 13.65 22.72 3.64
N ILE A 43 12.97 21.64 4.05
CA ILE A 43 12.30 20.73 3.11
C ILE A 43 10.99 21.38 2.65
N ALA A 44 10.81 21.50 1.34
CA ALA A 44 9.55 21.95 0.75
C ALA A 44 8.47 20.85 0.85
N VAL A 45 7.90 20.68 2.05
CA VAL A 45 6.92 19.65 2.42
C VAL A 45 5.83 19.49 1.35
N SER A 46 5.17 20.60 0.99
CA SER A 46 4.10 20.61 -0.02
C SER A 46 4.53 20.00 -1.37
N ARG A 47 5.73 20.33 -1.88
CA ARG A 47 6.22 19.77 -3.16
C ARG A 47 6.49 18.27 -3.07
N VAL A 48 7.03 17.82 -1.94
CA VAL A 48 7.31 16.39 -1.72
C VAL A 48 6.00 15.59 -1.61
N LEU A 49 5.01 16.11 -0.89
CA LEU A 49 3.68 15.48 -0.80
C LEU A 49 2.98 15.41 -2.15
N VAL A 50 2.99 16.50 -2.95
CA VAL A 50 2.42 16.49 -4.30
C VAL A 50 3.11 15.43 -5.17
N GLY A 51 4.43 15.33 -5.10
CA GLY A 51 5.18 14.27 -5.80
C GLY A 51 4.80 12.85 -5.34
N ALA A 52 4.56 12.66 -4.04
CA ALA A 52 4.16 11.37 -3.49
C ALA A 52 2.75 10.96 -3.95
N TYR A 53 1.78 11.88 -3.92
CA TYR A 53 0.44 11.63 -4.44
C TYR A 53 0.42 11.39 -5.95
N ALA A 54 1.26 12.10 -6.72
CA ALA A 54 1.42 11.86 -8.15
C ALA A 54 1.97 10.45 -8.42
N LEU A 55 2.99 10.01 -7.67
CA LEU A 55 3.53 8.65 -7.76
C LEU A 55 2.45 7.60 -7.43
N MET A 56 1.66 7.82 -6.37
CA MET A 56 0.54 6.95 -6.04
C MET A 56 -0.47 6.87 -7.20
N GLY A 57 -0.84 8.01 -7.78
CA GLY A 57 -1.74 8.06 -8.94
C GLY A 57 -1.25 7.20 -10.11
N VAL A 58 0.05 7.26 -10.45
CA VAL A 58 0.65 6.44 -11.49
C VAL A 58 0.57 4.94 -11.15
N THR A 59 0.88 4.56 -9.91
CA THR A 59 0.79 3.15 -9.48
C THR A 59 -0.64 2.62 -9.47
N VAL A 60 -1.61 3.44 -9.07
CA VAL A 60 -3.03 3.09 -9.07
C VAL A 60 -3.56 2.96 -10.49
N ALA A 61 -3.21 3.89 -11.39
CA ALA A 61 -3.61 3.83 -12.80
C ALA A 61 -3.12 2.54 -13.47
N LEU A 62 -1.86 2.16 -13.21
CA LEU A 62 -1.28 0.92 -13.71
C LEU A 62 -1.97 -0.32 -13.11
N THR A 63 -2.31 -0.29 -11.81
CA THR A 63 -3.05 -1.38 -11.16
C THR A 63 -4.46 -1.53 -11.76
N GLY A 64 -5.18 -0.43 -11.97
CA GLY A 64 -6.52 -0.45 -12.59
C GLY A 64 -6.49 -0.97 -14.02
N PHE A 65 -5.48 -0.59 -14.80
CA PHE A 65 -5.26 -1.14 -16.14
C PHE A 65 -5.04 -2.65 -16.11
N MET A 66 -4.20 -3.15 -15.19
CA MET A 66 -3.94 -4.58 -15.03
C MET A 66 -5.20 -5.35 -14.60
N THR A 67 -5.96 -4.84 -13.64
CA THR A 67 -7.19 -5.48 -13.17
C THR A 67 -8.23 -5.56 -14.28
N THR A 68 -8.38 -4.51 -15.09
CA THR A 68 -9.31 -4.50 -16.23
C THR A 68 -8.87 -5.49 -17.31
N ALA A 69 -7.56 -5.53 -17.63
CA ALA A 69 -7.01 -6.47 -18.59
C ALA A 69 -7.15 -7.94 -18.13
N TYR A 70 -7.02 -8.19 -16.82
CA TYR A 70 -7.21 -9.52 -16.23
C TYR A 70 -8.67 -9.98 -16.27
N SER A 71 -9.61 -9.13 -15.86
CA SER A 71 -11.03 -9.48 -15.78
C SER A 71 -11.73 -9.51 -17.14
N GLY A 72 -11.11 -8.95 -18.19
CA GLY A 72 -11.68 -8.85 -19.55
C GLY A 72 -12.96 -7.99 -19.65
N SER A 73 -13.40 -7.44 -18.52
CA SER A 73 -14.60 -6.65 -18.32
C SER A 73 -14.41 -5.80 -17.08
N SER A 74 -15.05 -4.64 -17.04
CA SER A 74 -15.08 -3.78 -15.86
C SER A 74 -16.51 -3.70 -15.35
N THR A 75 -16.70 -3.93 -14.06
CA THR A 75 -17.97 -3.72 -13.36
C THR A 75 -17.82 -2.53 -12.42
N THR A 76 -18.95 -1.97 -11.97
CA THR A 76 -18.96 -0.86 -11.00
C THR A 76 -18.40 -1.25 -9.63
N THR A 77 -18.22 -2.54 -9.36
CA THR A 77 -17.65 -3.06 -8.11
C THR A 77 -16.13 -3.29 -8.20
N VAL A 78 -15.53 -3.16 -9.38
CA VAL A 78 -14.07 -3.28 -9.52
C VAL A 78 -13.41 -2.10 -8.81
N GLY A 79 -12.56 -2.40 -7.82
CA GLY A 79 -11.93 -1.37 -6.98
C GLY A 79 -12.53 -1.20 -5.60
N ASP A 80 -13.70 -1.79 -5.34
CA ASP A 80 -14.41 -1.61 -4.07
C ASP A 80 -13.59 -2.15 -2.90
N LEU A 81 -13.31 -1.29 -1.92
CA LEU A 81 -12.49 -1.52 -0.73
C LEU A 81 -11.02 -1.89 -1.00
N MET A 82 -10.51 -1.70 -2.22
CA MET A 82 -9.09 -1.97 -2.51
C MET A 82 -8.16 -1.02 -1.76
N GLU A 83 -8.62 0.20 -1.46
CA GLU A 83 -7.94 1.14 -0.58
C GLU A 83 -7.80 0.59 0.84
N LEU A 84 -8.85 -0.06 1.35
CA LEU A 84 -8.84 -0.67 2.68
C LEU A 84 -7.86 -1.83 2.76
N ASP A 85 -7.90 -2.69 1.75
CA ASP A 85 -7.01 -3.83 1.62
C ASP A 85 -5.55 -3.38 1.48
N ALA A 86 -5.30 -2.29 0.74
CA ALA A 86 -3.97 -1.69 0.60
C ALA A 86 -3.43 -1.13 1.92
N ILE A 87 -4.27 -0.42 2.69
CA ILE A 87 -3.88 0.09 4.02
C ILE A 87 -3.58 -1.07 4.96
N ALA A 88 -4.46 -2.08 5.04
CA ALA A 88 -4.25 -3.27 5.87
C ALA A 88 -2.95 -4.00 5.50
N ALA A 89 -2.69 -4.20 4.21
CA ALA A 89 -1.45 -4.79 3.71
C ALA A 89 -0.20 -3.99 4.11
N CYS A 90 -0.25 -2.66 4.00
CA CYS A 90 0.88 -1.80 4.39
C CYS A 90 1.21 -1.92 5.87
N VAL A 91 0.19 -1.95 6.73
CA VAL A 91 0.35 -2.03 8.19
C VAL A 91 0.81 -3.41 8.63
N ILE A 92 0.23 -4.48 8.07
CA ILE A 92 0.71 -5.87 8.29
C ILE A 92 2.17 -5.99 7.85
N GLY A 93 2.54 -5.31 6.76
CA GLY A 93 3.91 -5.21 6.26
C GLY A 93 4.86 -4.35 7.11
N GLY A 94 4.40 -3.78 8.22
CA GLY A 94 5.22 -2.98 9.14
C GLY A 94 5.39 -1.52 8.77
N THR A 95 4.53 -0.98 7.89
CA THR A 95 4.50 0.46 7.60
C THR A 95 3.65 1.18 8.65
N ALA A 96 4.20 2.25 9.23
CA ALA A 96 3.51 3.00 10.27
C ALA A 96 2.42 3.90 9.69
N LEU A 97 1.23 3.91 10.30
CA LEU A 97 0.09 4.71 9.82
C LEU A 97 0.35 6.21 9.86
N ARG A 98 1.08 6.70 10.87
CA ARG A 98 1.49 8.12 10.93
C ARG A 98 2.73 8.44 10.07
N GLY A 99 3.29 7.48 9.35
CA GLY A 99 4.48 7.67 8.53
C GLY A 99 5.81 7.53 9.30
N GLY A 100 6.90 7.76 8.56
CA GLY A 100 8.27 7.80 9.08
C GLY A 100 8.97 6.43 9.21
N ARG A 101 8.23 5.32 9.08
CA ARG A 101 8.79 3.96 9.04
C ARG A 101 8.00 3.07 8.08
N GLY A 102 8.72 2.20 7.37
CA GLY A 102 8.15 1.22 6.44
C GLY A 102 9.17 0.80 5.39
N THR A 103 9.00 -0.38 4.79
CA THR A 103 9.86 -0.88 3.71
C THR A 103 9.02 -1.47 2.59
N VAL A 104 9.48 -1.30 1.34
CA VAL A 104 8.79 -1.86 0.16
C VAL A 104 8.66 -3.39 0.28
N GLY A 105 9.72 -4.07 0.74
CA GLY A 105 9.69 -5.51 0.98
C GLY A 105 8.62 -5.92 1.98
N GLY A 106 8.53 -5.23 3.12
CA GLY A 106 7.50 -5.47 4.13
C GLY A 106 6.08 -5.33 3.56
N VAL A 107 5.82 -4.26 2.79
CA VAL A 107 4.51 -4.05 2.14
C VAL A 107 4.17 -5.16 1.16
N ILE A 108 5.14 -5.66 0.37
CA ILE A 108 4.91 -6.79 -0.53
C ILE A 108 4.51 -8.04 0.25
N PHE A 109 5.20 -8.35 1.35
CA PHE A 109 4.83 -9.47 2.21
C PHE A 109 3.44 -9.28 2.82
N GLY A 110 3.10 -8.08 3.30
CA GLY A 110 1.77 -7.75 3.82
C GLY A 110 0.67 -7.88 2.75
N ALA A 111 0.94 -7.44 1.53
CA ALA A 111 0.04 -7.60 0.39
C ALA A 111 -0.17 -9.06 0.00
N LEU A 112 0.89 -9.89 0.05
CA LEU A 112 0.79 -11.33 -0.15
C LEU A 112 -0.09 -11.99 0.91
N ILE A 113 0.04 -11.61 2.18
CA ILE A 113 -0.80 -12.12 3.27
C ILE A 113 -2.27 -11.76 3.03
N MET A 114 -2.57 -10.48 2.77
CA MET A 114 -3.93 -10.02 2.48
C MET A 114 -4.53 -10.73 1.26
N THR A 115 -3.76 -10.85 0.18
CA THR A 115 -4.20 -11.50 -1.05
C THR A 115 -4.44 -12.99 -0.84
N ALA A 116 -3.55 -13.68 -0.12
CA ALA A 116 -3.70 -15.10 0.21
C ALA A 116 -4.94 -15.35 1.07
N LEU A 117 -5.23 -14.49 2.05
CA LEU A 117 -6.43 -14.57 2.87
C LEU A 117 -7.70 -14.44 2.02
N LEU A 118 -7.80 -13.40 1.20
CA LEU A 118 -8.99 -13.14 0.37
C LEU A 118 -9.21 -14.22 -0.69
N ASN A 119 -8.14 -14.68 -1.32
CA ASN A 119 -8.21 -15.79 -2.27
C ASN A 119 -8.55 -17.10 -1.55
N GLY A 120 -7.98 -17.37 -0.38
CA GLY A 120 -8.30 -18.54 0.44
C GLY A 120 -9.79 -18.59 0.83
N MET A 121 -10.35 -17.47 1.31
CA MET A 121 -11.78 -17.36 1.59
C MET A 121 -12.65 -17.57 0.34
N THR A 122 -12.17 -17.15 -0.82
CA THR A 122 -12.85 -17.38 -2.10
C THR A 122 -12.83 -18.85 -2.50
N LEU A 123 -11.70 -19.54 -2.32
CA LEU A 123 -11.58 -20.98 -2.59
C LEU A 123 -12.43 -21.83 -1.64
N LEU A 124 -12.61 -21.37 -0.39
CA LEU A 124 -13.50 -21.98 0.59
C LEU A 124 -14.99 -21.66 0.35
N ALA A 125 -15.33 -20.99 -0.76
CA ALA A 125 -16.69 -20.58 -1.11
C ALA A 125 -17.40 -19.77 -0.01
N VAL A 126 -16.64 -19.00 0.79
CA VAL A 126 -17.18 -18.13 1.82
C VAL A 126 -18.00 -17.02 1.19
N SER A 127 -19.14 -16.67 1.82
CA SER A 127 -20.03 -15.64 1.31
C SER A 127 -19.36 -14.25 1.25
N PRO A 128 -19.75 -13.36 0.32
CA PRO A 128 -19.17 -12.02 0.21
C PRO A 128 -19.30 -11.20 1.51
N GLU A 129 -20.40 -11.35 2.24
CA GLU A 129 -20.68 -10.64 3.49
C GLU A 129 -19.63 -11.00 4.56
N ALA A 130 -19.31 -12.29 4.67
CA ALA A 130 -18.28 -12.76 5.58
C ALA A 130 -16.86 -12.28 5.17
N LYS A 131 -16.59 -12.10 3.87
CA LYS A 131 -15.33 -11.47 3.41
C LYS A 131 -15.22 -10.01 3.83
N PHE A 132 -16.32 -9.25 3.76
CA PHE A 132 -16.33 -7.86 4.24
C PHE A 132 -16.07 -7.77 5.75
N ILE A 133 -16.69 -8.65 6.54
CA ILE A 133 -16.42 -8.74 7.99
C ILE A 133 -14.96 -9.07 8.26
N ALA A 134 -14.40 -10.05 7.54
CA ALA A 134 -12.99 -10.43 7.70
C ALA A 134 -12.03 -9.29 7.33
N ARG A 135 -12.28 -8.57 6.23
CA ARG A 135 -11.49 -7.37 5.85
C ARG A 135 -11.49 -6.32 6.96
N GLY A 136 -12.67 -5.98 7.48
CA GLY A 136 -12.82 -5.04 8.58
C GLY A 136 -12.10 -5.50 9.85
N ALA A 137 -12.22 -6.79 10.18
CA ALA A 137 -11.53 -7.38 11.33
C ALA A 137 -10.01 -7.30 11.19
N VAL A 138 -9.46 -7.67 10.02
CA VAL A 138 -8.03 -7.62 9.74
C VAL A 138 -7.50 -6.20 9.80
N LEU A 139 -8.18 -5.23 9.20
CA LEU A 139 -7.80 -3.82 9.31
C LEU A 139 -7.81 -3.36 10.77
N THR A 140 -8.87 -3.67 11.52
CA THR A 140 -9.00 -3.27 12.92
C THR A 140 -7.85 -3.84 13.76
N LEU A 141 -7.51 -5.12 13.54
CA LEU A 141 -6.35 -5.76 14.18
C LEU A 141 -5.04 -5.10 13.74
N ALA A 142 -4.87 -4.80 12.46
CA ALA A 142 -3.66 -4.16 11.94
C ALA A 142 -3.46 -2.77 12.57
N VAL A 143 -4.51 -1.95 12.61
CA VAL A 143 -4.48 -0.62 13.25
C VAL A 143 -4.23 -0.74 14.75
N TRP A 144 -4.90 -1.67 15.43
CA TRP A 144 -4.68 -1.91 16.86
C TRP A 144 -3.23 -2.33 17.15
N MET A 145 -2.67 -3.20 16.32
CA MET A 145 -1.26 -3.58 16.41
C MET A 145 -0.34 -2.40 16.18
N ASP A 146 -0.56 -1.56 15.14
CA ASP A 146 0.25 -0.36 14.89
C ASP A 146 0.26 0.59 16.11
N VAL A 147 -0.92 0.81 16.72
CA VAL A 147 -1.05 1.67 17.90
C VAL A 147 -0.35 1.05 19.12
N LYS A 148 -0.50 -0.26 19.34
CA LYS A 148 0.07 -0.95 20.50
C LYS A 148 1.59 -1.10 20.40
N LEU A 149 2.12 -1.39 19.22
CA LEU A 149 3.56 -1.56 18.99
C LEU A 149 4.34 -0.23 19.04
N ARG A 150 3.62 0.89 19.05
CA ARG A 150 4.17 2.26 19.24
C ARG A 150 4.28 2.68 20.70
N ARG A 151 3.67 1.94 21.64
CA ARG A 151 3.90 2.10 23.08
C ARG A 151 5.07 1.23 23.51
#